data_AF-A0A6N9P1X3-F1
#
_entry.id   AF-A0A6N9P1X3-F1
#
_cell.length_a   1.000
_cell.length_b   1.000
_cell.length_c   1.000
_cell.angle_alpha   90.00
_cell.angle_beta   90.00
_cell.angle_gamma   90.00
#
_symmetry.space_group_name_H-M   'P 1'
#
loop_
_entity.id
_entity.type
_entity.pdbx_description
1 polymer ?
#
loop_
_entity_poly.entity_id
_entity_poly.type
_entity_poly.pdbx_seq_one_letter_code
_entity_poly.pdbx_strand_id
1 'polypeptide(L)'
;MRRRSPQNGNGGCCIMIKLVPIDAVRASDYNPRRNDEKRLALTEMSLRKLGFLLPIYADESGEILSGHQRHLVASRMGFTEIPVEYVSSKELGERKAVNVLFNRATNDLQKQDTCAIIKKRLYGTDIEALAADIPDIEPNTPESFPCVNALRRMDAVKLAKQNHRAFDTHIKQLAKSLERRIGSAMPIVIGEAGNVINGIGRLQVAVEAKRKVVACVKVSAAQEAFASSMLNLLSMDFDMESNYADDLRFNSFMRERTTRETDAAGNAALGDGFFKGVFPNNAGRDFCQLEGAALETWKRHYGTCIVDFGAGKLNNTRTLRKAGITVSAFEPYFVTVGDKIHKEKSLEIAAQFLDEVEAGTKYSTVFISSVFNSVPFMADRKQIAIIAAALCYPGGTTVCWCQSNKAPQFMQTKQKYLAAEKVLTFDLDYEPNTVLGDISNHPKVQKGHTEEEMREIFAPCFGTVKRLDMISKFWYMEITDPKIDPAALAAALDFEFELPYPDGSRMGLSKRAREAFEHRLGITLPPPKGDAV
;
A
#
# COMPACT_ATOMS: atom_id res chain seq x y z
N MET A 1 11.18 43.58 -12.51
CA MET A 1 9.72 43.44 -12.33
C MET A 1 9.17 42.40 -13.32
N ARG A 2 9.04 41.14 -12.92
CA ARG A 2 8.35 40.11 -13.72
C ARG A 2 6.88 40.09 -13.30
N ARG A 3 5.99 40.38 -14.24
CA ARG A 3 4.53 40.38 -14.04
C ARG A 3 4.09 38.99 -13.59
N ARG A 4 3.53 38.91 -12.38
CA ARG A 4 2.77 37.73 -11.92
C ARG A 4 1.48 37.68 -12.72
N SER A 5 1.26 36.59 -13.43
CA SER A 5 -0.03 36.24 -14.02
C SER A 5 -1.08 36.14 -12.89
N PRO A 6 -2.32 36.63 -13.09
CA PRO A 6 -3.33 36.57 -12.04
C PRO A 6 -3.69 35.10 -11.79
N GLN A 7 -3.57 34.67 -10.54
CA GLN A 7 -4.26 33.47 -10.07
C GLN A 7 -5.75 33.72 -10.22
N ASN A 8 -6.40 33.01 -11.13
CA ASN A 8 -7.86 32.93 -11.20
C ASN A 8 -8.39 32.32 -9.90
N GLY A 9 -8.77 33.19 -8.96
CA GLY A 9 -9.73 32.86 -7.92
C GLY A 9 -11.11 32.60 -8.56
N ASN A 10 -11.86 31.67 -7.97
CA ASN A 10 -13.20 31.20 -8.36
C ASN A 10 -13.30 30.17 -9.51
N GLY A 11 -12.40 29.17 -9.56
CA GLY A 11 -12.68 27.91 -10.25
C GLY A 11 -13.66 27.05 -9.44
N GLY A 12 -14.97 27.28 -9.58
CA GLY A 12 -15.95 26.30 -9.16
C GLY A 12 -15.70 25.00 -9.93
N CYS A 13 -15.30 23.96 -9.21
CA CYS A 13 -15.12 22.61 -9.74
C CYS A 13 -16.44 22.18 -10.43
N CYS A 14 -16.47 22.24 -11.76
CA CYS A 14 -17.68 22.00 -12.54
C CYS A 14 -17.70 20.53 -12.90
N ILE A 15 -18.63 19.78 -12.28
CA ILE A 15 -18.88 18.39 -12.61
C ILE A 15 -19.43 18.34 -14.04
N MET A 16 -18.76 17.59 -14.92
CA MET A 16 -19.14 17.44 -16.32
C MET A 16 -19.37 15.98 -16.64
N ILE A 17 -20.57 15.47 -16.32
CA ILE A 17 -21.01 14.12 -16.67
C ILE A 17 -21.69 14.19 -18.04
N LYS A 18 -21.30 13.30 -18.95
CA LYS A 18 -21.89 13.17 -20.28
C LYS A 18 -22.45 11.77 -20.48
N LEU A 19 -23.59 11.66 -21.14
CA LEU A 19 -23.98 10.40 -21.76
C LEU A 19 -23.11 10.20 -22.99
N VAL A 20 -22.49 9.04 -23.08
CA VAL A 20 -21.65 8.63 -24.22
C VAL A 20 -22.03 7.22 -24.64
N PRO A 21 -21.80 6.83 -25.90
CA PRO A 21 -21.95 5.45 -26.33
C PRO A 21 -21.19 4.50 -25.40
N ILE A 22 -21.78 3.36 -25.06
CA ILE A 22 -21.18 2.41 -24.10
C ILE A 22 -19.79 1.91 -24.53
N ASP A 23 -19.55 1.85 -25.84
CA ASP A 23 -18.29 1.44 -26.45
C ASP A 23 -17.24 2.57 -26.52
N ALA A 24 -17.59 3.80 -26.11
CA ALA A 24 -16.66 4.92 -26.02
C ALA A 24 -15.68 4.79 -24.84
N VAL A 25 -15.93 3.85 -23.94
CA VAL A 25 -15.03 3.50 -22.84
C VAL A 25 -14.76 1.99 -22.82
N ARG A 26 -13.56 1.62 -22.38
CA ARG A 26 -13.10 0.23 -22.30
C ARG A 26 -12.56 -0.08 -20.92
N ALA A 27 -12.73 -1.33 -20.48
CA ALA A 27 -12.04 -1.82 -19.30
C ALA A 27 -10.52 -1.71 -19.50
N SER A 28 -9.79 -1.49 -18.41
CA SER A 28 -8.33 -1.52 -18.43
C SER A 28 -7.82 -2.92 -18.83
N ASP A 29 -6.75 -2.98 -19.63
CA ASP A 29 -6.10 -4.25 -20.05
C ASP A 29 -5.60 -5.06 -18.84
N TYR A 30 -5.33 -4.36 -17.73
CA TYR A 30 -5.07 -4.93 -16.42
C TYR A 30 -6.37 -4.97 -15.59
N ASN A 31 -7.25 -5.93 -15.88
CA ASN A 31 -8.40 -6.20 -15.01
C ASN A 31 -8.06 -7.35 -14.05
N PRO A 32 -7.62 -7.10 -12.81
CA PRO A 32 -7.25 -8.14 -11.85
C PRO A 32 -8.42 -9.01 -11.34
N ARG A 33 -9.61 -8.91 -11.93
CA ARG A 33 -10.84 -9.36 -11.30
C ARG A 33 -11.26 -10.74 -11.80
N ARG A 34 -11.51 -11.67 -10.88
CA ARG A 34 -12.45 -12.78 -11.12
C ARG A 34 -13.88 -12.24 -11.10
N ASN A 35 -14.67 -12.58 -12.11
CA ASN A 35 -16.09 -12.29 -12.12
C ASN A 35 -16.78 -13.13 -11.04
N ASP A 36 -17.07 -12.53 -9.89
CA ASP A 36 -17.98 -13.10 -8.90
C ASP A 36 -19.42 -12.82 -9.35
N GLU A 37 -20.07 -13.82 -9.94
CA GLU A 37 -21.43 -13.70 -10.49
C GLU A 37 -22.44 -13.23 -9.44
N LYS A 38 -22.25 -13.52 -8.13
CA LYS A 38 -23.13 -12.98 -7.08
C LYS A 38 -23.02 -11.46 -6.97
N ARG A 39 -21.80 -10.92 -7.03
CA ARG A 39 -21.56 -9.47 -7.01
C ARG A 39 -22.05 -8.79 -8.29
N LEU A 40 -21.92 -9.45 -9.44
CA LEU A 40 -22.47 -8.94 -10.69
C LEU A 40 -24.00 -8.90 -10.64
N ALA A 41 -24.66 -9.91 -10.08
CA ALA A 41 -26.11 -9.91 -9.86
C ALA A 41 -26.57 -8.76 -8.93
N LEU A 42 -25.84 -8.50 -7.84
CA LEU A 42 -26.10 -7.34 -6.98
C LEU A 42 -25.89 -6.01 -7.71
N THR A 43 -24.87 -5.92 -8.57
CA THR A 43 -24.63 -4.74 -9.41
C THR A 43 -25.77 -4.53 -10.42
N GLU A 44 -26.27 -5.60 -11.02
CA GLU A 44 -27.41 -5.59 -11.93
C GLU A 44 -28.68 -5.14 -11.22
N MET A 45 -28.97 -5.69 -10.04
CA MET A 45 -30.07 -5.26 -9.20
C MET A 45 -29.93 -3.78 -8.82
N SER A 46 -28.72 -3.31 -8.47
CA SER A 46 -28.47 -1.90 -8.18
C SER A 46 -28.80 -1.00 -9.38
N LEU A 47 -28.33 -1.34 -10.59
CA LEU A 47 -28.61 -0.55 -11.79
C LEU A 47 -30.10 -0.59 -12.14
N ARG A 48 -30.74 -1.75 -12.02
CA ARG A 48 -32.16 -1.94 -12.31
C ARG A 48 -33.07 -1.15 -11.35
N LYS A 49 -32.73 -1.08 -10.06
CA LYS A 49 -33.57 -0.42 -9.04
C LYS A 49 -33.26 1.07 -8.83
N LEU A 50 -32.05 1.52 -9.16
CA LEU A 50 -31.56 2.88 -8.84
C LEU A 50 -31.05 3.66 -10.04
N GLY A 51 -30.75 3.01 -11.17
CA GLY A 51 -30.02 3.60 -12.27
C GLY A 51 -28.58 3.99 -11.87
N PHE A 52 -27.96 4.84 -12.69
CA PHE A 52 -26.64 5.40 -12.42
C PHE A 52 -26.73 6.60 -11.47
N LEU A 53 -26.62 6.34 -10.15
CA LEU A 53 -26.55 7.38 -9.12
C LEU A 53 -25.21 8.14 -9.12
N LEU A 54 -24.15 7.51 -9.63
CA LEU A 54 -22.82 8.11 -9.85
C LEU A 54 -22.36 7.75 -11.27
N PRO A 55 -21.54 8.59 -11.94
CA PRO A 55 -21.01 8.28 -13.26
C PRO A 55 -19.95 7.17 -13.21
N ILE A 56 -19.58 6.68 -14.39
CA ILE A 56 -18.32 5.97 -14.63
C ILE A 56 -17.22 7.01 -14.78
N TYR A 57 -16.05 6.75 -14.19
CA TYR A 57 -14.88 7.62 -14.34
C TYR A 57 -13.91 6.97 -15.32
N ALA A 58 -13.56 7.70 -16.37
CA ALA A 58 -12.63 7.24 -17.39
C ALA A 58 -11.56 8.30 -17.66
N ASP A 59 -10.40 7.90 -18.16
CA ASP A 59 -9.42 8.85 -18.68
C ASP A 59 -9.82 9.35 -20.08
N GLU A 60 -9.13 10.39 -20.57
CA GLU A 60 -9.39 10.97 -21.89
C GLU A 60 -9.22 9.99 -23.07
N SER A 61 -8.56 8.85 -22.85
CA SER A 61 -8.42 7.79 -23.86
C SER A 61 -9.60 6.80 -23.87
N GLY A 62 -10.53 6.93 -22.92
CA GLY A 62 -11.66 6.03 -22.71
C GLY A 62 -11.35 4.84 -21.80
N GLU A 63 -10.20 4.77 -21.15
CA GLU A 63 -9.93 3.70 -20.19
C GLU A 63 -10.68 3.95 -18.87
N ILE A 64 -11.44 2.96 -18.41
CA ILE A 64 -12.18 3.06 -17.15
C ILE A 64 -11.22 3.04 -15.97
N LEU A 65 -11.33 4.05 -15.09
CA LEU A 65 -10.66 4.11 -13.79
C LEU A 65 -11.59 3.62 -12.67
N SER A 66 -12.88 3.93 -12.75
CA SER A 66 -13.89 3.48 -11.77
C SER A 66 -15.23 3.17 -12.41
N GLY A 67 -15.85 2.06 -12.00
CA GLY A 67 -17.14 1.60 -12.52
C GLY A 67 -17.09 0.45 -13.52
N HIS A 68 -16.02 -0.35 -13.53
CA HIS A 68 -15.86 -1.49 -14.45
C HIS A 68 -17.02 -2.50 -14.38
N GLN A 69 -17.46 -2.88 -13.18
CA GLN A 69 -18.61 -3.78 -13.01
C GLN A 69 -19.91 -3.15 -13.50
N ARG A 70 -20.10 -1.84 -13.29
CA ARG A 70 -21.27 -1.10 -13.79
C ARG A 70 -21.28 -1.03 -15.31
N HIS A 71 -20.12 -0.84 -15.96
CA HIS A 71 -19.98 -0.91 -17.42
C HIS A 71 -20.31 -2.31 -17.96
N LEU A 72 -19.69 -3.35 -17.40
CA LEU A 72 -19.93 -4.74 -17.81
C LEU A 72 -21.41 -5.13 -17.68
N VAL A 73 -22.03 -4.82 -16.55
CA VAL A 73 -23.42 -5.17 -16.29
C VAL A 73 -24.37 -4.32 -17.14
N ALA A 74 -24.10 -3.03 -17.33
CA ALA A 74 -24.89 -2.20 -18.23
C ALA A 74 -24.87 -2.72 -19.67
N SER A 75 -23.71 -3.21 -20.14
CA SER A 75 -23.61 -3.88 -21.45
C SER A 75 -24.48 -5.14 -21.51
N ARG A 76 -24.45 -6.00 -20.47
CA ARG A 76 -25.33 -7.19 -20.36
C ARG A 76 -26.82 -6.83 -20.33
N MET A 77 -27.17 -5.71 -19.71
CA MET A 77 -28.55 -5.20 -19.62
C MET A 77 -29.04 -4.50 -20.90
N GLY A 78 -28.19 -4.30 -21.91
CA GLY A 78 -28.58 -3.65 -23.17
C GLY A 78 -28.57 -2.12 -23.15
N PHE A 79 -27.76 -1.50 -22.27
CA PHE A 79 -27.52 -0.06 -22.34
C PHE A 79 -26.76 0.32 -23.61
N THR A 80 -27.25 1.32 -24.35
CA THR A 80 -26.57 1.89 -25.52
C THR A 80 -25.68 3.07 -25.15
N GLU A 81 -26.07 3.81 -24.10
CA GLU A 81 -25.33 4.95 -23.56
C GLU A 81 -25.14 4.82 -22.04
N ILE A 82 -24.05 5.40 -21.54
CA ILE A 82 -23.72 5.41 -20.11
C ILE A 82 -23.21 6.79 -19.67
N PRO A 83 -23.39 7.17 -18.39
CA PRO A 83 -22.89 8.43 -17.87
C PRO A 83 -21.42 8.32 -17.52
N VAL A 84 -20.59 9.13 -18.18
CA VAL A 84 -19.14 9.15 -18.00
C VAL A 84 -18.68 10.55 -17.60
N GLU A 85 -17.78 10.60 -16.62
CA GLU A 85 -16.98 11.76 -16.28
C GLU A 85 -15.52 11.49 -16.65
N TYR A 86 -15.01 12.24 -17.62
CA TYR A 86 -13.63 12.14 -18.08
C TYR A 86 -12.69 12.91 -17.15
N VAL A 87 -11.61 12.28 -16.72
CA VAL A 87 -10.59 12.87 -15.85
C VAL A 87 -9.24 12.87 -16.56
N SER A 88 -8.31 13.73 -16.12
CA SER A 88 -7.01 13.85 -16.76
C SER A 88 -6.24 12.52 -16.78
N SER A 89 -5.63 12.22 -17.93
CA SER A 89 -4.82 11.03 -18.16
C SER A 89 -3.66 10.94 -17.15
N LYS A 90 -3.31 9.71 -16.77
CA LYS A 90 -2.27 9.41 -15.77
C LYS A 90 -1.36 8.29 -16.22
N GLU A 91 -0.09 8.32 -15.78
CA GLU A 91 0.83 7.19 -15.96
C GLU A 91 0.30 5.93 -15.25
N LEU A 92 0.74 4.73 -15.70
CA LEU A 92 0.22 3.44 -15.22
C LEU A 92 0.25 3.28 -13.69
N GLY A 93 1.35 3.65 -13.03
CA GLY A 93 1.47 3.57 -11.57
C GLY A 93 0.47 4.49 -10.85
N GLU A 94 0.25 5.70 -11.39
CA GLU A 94 -0.75 6.62 -10.86
C GLU A 94 -2.19 6.13 -11.10
N ARG A 95 -2.45 5.45 -12.22
CA ARG A 95 -3.76 4.81 -12.50
C ARG A 95 -4.11 3.78 -11.45
N LYS A 96 -3.20 2.85 -11.12
CA LYS A 96 -3.44 1.83 -10.08
C LYS A 96 -3.71 2.46 -8.71
N ALA A 97 -2.94 3.47 -8.31
CA ALA A 97 -3.14 4.22 -7.06
C ALA A 97 -4.51 4.92 -7.02
N VAL A 98 -4.93 5.53 -8.13
CA VAL A 98 -6.24 6.16 -8.26
C VAL A 98 -7.37 5.13 -8.22
N ASN A 99 -7.20 3.94 -8.78
CA ASN A 99 -8.21 2.87 -8.71
C ASN A 99 -8.45 2.40 -7.26
N VAL A 100 -7.38 2.23 -6.47
CA VAL A 100 -7.49 1.92 -5.03
C VAL A 100 -8.23 3.03 -4.30
N LEU A 101 -7.87 4.29 -4.58
CA LEU A 101 -8.48 5.46 -3.96
C LEU A 101 -9.96 5.62 -4.33
N PHE A 102 -10.33 5.38 -5.59
CA PHE A 102 -11.72 5.42 -6.07
C PHE A 102 -12.58 4.45 -5.27
N ASN A 103 -12.12 3.22 -5.06
CA ASN A 103 -12.90 2.24 -4.33
C ASN A 103 -13.19 2.70 -2.88
N ARG A 104 -12.15 3.13 -2.16
CA ARG A 104 -12.30 3.53 -0.76
C ARG A 104 -13.09 4.83 -0.60
N ALA A 105 -12.80 5.84 -1.43
CA ALA A 105 -13.41 7.17 -1.33
C ALA A 105 -14.85 7.23 -1.87
N THR A 106 -15.24 6.31 -2.77
CA THR A 106 -16.62 6.25 -3.27
C THR A 106 -17.57 5.63 -2.26
N ASN A 107 -17.11 4.67 -1.44
CA ASN A 107 -17.95 3.86 -0.55
C ASN A 107 -18.05 4.37 0.90
N ASP A 108 -17.61 5.60 1.20
CA ASP A 108 -17.59 6.18 2.56
C ASP A 108 -16.97 5.25 3.64
N LEU A 109 -15.89 4.55 3.29
CA LEU A 109 -15.28 3.53 4.16
C LEU A 109 -14.36 4.14 5.23
N GLN A 110 -14.50 3.68 6.46
CA GLN A 110 -13.60 4.02 7.57
C GLN A 110 -12.28 3.25 7.48
N LYS A 111 -11.28 3.66 8.28
CA LYS A 111 -9.95 3.04 8.29
C LYS A 111 -10.01 1.52 8.54
N GLN A 112 -10.87 1.12 9.48
CA GLN A 112 -11.09 -0.26 9.91
C GLN A 112 -12.08 -1.04 9.04
N ASP A 113 -12.71 -0.41 8.04
CA ASP A 113 -13.61 -1.13 7.13
C ASP A 113 -12.78 -1.87 6.09
N THR A 114 -12.43 -3.09 6.45
CA THR A 114 -11.64 -3.98 5.61
C THR A 114 -12.55 -4.78 4.65
N CYS A 115 -11.97 -5.42 3.63
CA CYS A 115 -12.76 -6.13 2.62
C CYS A 115 -13.61 -7.24 3.26
N ALA A 116 -13.06 -7.98 4.23
CA ALA A 116 -13.79 -9.05 4.91
C ALA A 116 -14.96 -8.50 5.74
N ILE A 117 -14.76 -7.37 6.45
CA ILE A 117 -15.81 -6.72 7.25
C ILE A 117 -16.94 -6.23 6.34
N ILE A 118 -16.60 -5.58 5.22
CA ILE A 118 -17.58 -5.07 4.26
C ILE A 118 -18.38 -6.21 3.63
N LYS A 119 -17.69 -7.28 3.20
CA LYS A 119 -18.30 -8.48 2.63
C LYS A 119 -19.26 -9.16 3.61
N LYS A 120 -18.86 -9.27 4.88
CA LYS A 120 -19.71 -9.80 5.95
C LYS A 120 -20.95 -8.92 6.19
N ARG A 121 -20.80 -7.59 6.17
CA ARG A 121 -21.94 -6.67 6.28
C ARG A 121 -22.89 -6.80 5.08
N LEU A 122 -22.36 -6.83 3.86
CA LEU A 122 -23.16 -6.95 2.63
C LEU A 122 -23.98 -8.24 2.62
N TYR A 123 -23.34 -9.39 2.85
CA TYR A 123 -24.03 -10.69 2.86
C TYR A 123 -24.84 -10.97 4.13
N GLY A 124 -24.69 -10.15 5.16
CA GLY A 124 -25.54 -10.17 6.35
C GLY A 124 -26.81 -9.31 6.20
N THR A 125 -26.89 -8.47 5.17
CA THR A 125 -28.07 -7.66 4.86
C THR A 125 -28.97 -8.42 3.90
N ASP A 126 -30.28 -8.43 4.16
CA ASP A 126 -31.29 -8.99 3.25
C ASP A 126 -31.55 -8.00 2.10
N ILE A 127 -30.71 -8.07 1.05
CA ILE A 127 -30.75 -7.14 -0.07
C ILE A 127 -32.03 -7.32 -0.90
N GLU A 128 -32.49 -8.56 -1.06
CA GLU A 128 -33.71 -8.90 -1.76
C GLU A 128 -34.92 -8.25 -1.10
N ALA A 129 -35.04 -8.34 0.24
CA ALA A 129 -36.12 -7.67 0.96
C ALA A 129 -36.07 -6.14 0.83
N LEU A 130 -34.88 -5.54 0.88
CA LEU A 130 -34.71 -4.10 0.68
C LEU A 130 -35.09 -3.63 -0.74
N ALA A 131 -34.96 -4.50 -1.74
CA ALA A 131 -35.25 -4.21 -3.14
C ALA A 131 -36.71 -4.52 -3.55
N ALA A 132 -37.47 -5.23 -2.72
CA ALA A 132 -38.77 -5.79 -3.07
C ALA A 132 -39.79 -4.73 -3.52
N ASP A 133 -39.86 -3.61 -2.81
CA ASP A 133 -40.84 -2.54 -3.07
C ASP A 133 -40.30 -1.43 -3.99
N ILE A 134 -39.08 -1.58 -4.52
CA ILE A 134 -38.50 -0.61 -5.43
C ILE A 134 -38.85 -1.02 -6.87
N PRO A 135 -39.51 -0.17 -7.68
CA PRO A 135 -39.80 -0.49 -9.08
C PRO A 135 -38.52 -0.67 -9.91
N ASP A 136 -38.58 -1.55 -10.90
CA ASP A 136 -37.52 -1.68 -11.89
C ASP A 136 -37.53 -0.48 -12.86
N ILE A 137 -36.33 -0.05 -13.25
CA ILE A 137 -36.08 0.99 -14.24
C ILE A 137 -35.65 0.30 -15.53
N GLU A 138 -36.36 0.58 -16.61
CA GLU A 138 -36.00 0.10 -17.94
C GLU A 138 -34.69 0.76 -18.42
N PRO A 139 -33.75 -0.02 -19.00
CA PRO A 139 -32.53 0.53 -19.59
C PRO A 139 -32.81 1.63 -20.62
N ASN A 140 -31.90 2.59 -20.72
CA ASN A 140 -31.93 3.69 -21.69
C ASN A 140 -33.09 4.70 -21.51
N THR A 141 -33.83 4.68 -20.38
CA THR A 141 -34.78 5.75 -20.05
C THR A 141 -34.09 6.90 -19.28
N PRO A 142 -34.70 8.11 -19.20
CA PRO A 142 -34.14 9.20 -18.40
C PRO A 142 -33.90 8.83 -16.91
N GLU A 143 -34.74 7.97 -16.34
CA GLU A 143 -34.65 7.47 -14.97
C GLU A 143 -33.44 6.56 -14.76
N SER A 144 -32.90 5.95 -15.82
CA SER A 144 -31.66 5.18 -15.76
C SER A 144 -30.43 6.05 -15.46
N PHE A 145 -30.50 7.38 -15.67
CA PHE A 145 -29.36 8.28 -15.51
C PHE A 145 -29.59 9.42 -14.49
N PRO A 146 -29.91 9.14 -13.21
CA PRO A 146 -30.15 10.20 -12.23
C PRO A 146 -28.96 11.14 -12.02
N CYS A 147 -27.73 10.65 -12.16
CA CYS A 147 -26.53 11.50 -12.06
C CYS A 147 -26.38 12.52 -13.19
N VAL A 148 -27.15 12.39 -14.28
CA VAL A 148 -27.23 13.35 -15.39
C VAL A 148 -28.52 14.15 -15.30
N ASN A 149 -29.66 13.46 -15.22
CA ASN A 149 -30.98 14.06 -15.40
C ASN A 149 -31.59 14.61 -14.11
N ALA A 150 -31.13 14.17 -12.94
CA ALA A 150 -31.68 14.54 -11.63
C ALA A 150 -30.63 15.15 -10.68
N LEU A 151 -29.51 15.63 -11.23
CA LEU A 151 -28.44 16.26 -10.47
C LEU A 151 -28.85 17.66 -9.98
N ARG A 152 -28.86 17.89 -8.67
CA ARG A 152 -29.32 19.14 -8.04
C ARG A 152 -28.19 19.85 -7.29
N ARG A 153 -28.17 21.17 -7.33
CA ARG A 153 -27.27 21.98 -6.49
C ARG A 153 -27.92 22.24 -5.14
N MET A 154 -27.36 21.67 -4.08
CA MET A 154 -27.86 21.78 -2.71
C MET A 154 -26.97 22.72 -1.88
N ASP A 155 -27.55 23.41 -0.90
CA ASP A 155 -26.80 24.22 0.06
C ASP A 155 -25.94 23.31 0.95
N ALA A 156 -24.62 23.46 0.84
CA ALA A 156 -23.66 22.59 1.52
C ALA A 156 -23.69 22.78 3.04
N VAL A 157 -23.91 24.00 3.51
CA VAL A 157 -23.91 24.32 4.95
C VAL A 157 -25.15 23.77 5.63
N LYS A 158 -26.33 23.91 5.00
CA LYS A 158 -27.59 23.34 5.49
C LYS A 158 -27.51 21.83 5.56
N LEU A 159 -27.01 21.19 4.50
CA LEU A 159 -26.85 19.74 4.44
C LEU A 159 -25.84 19.25 5.49
N ALA A 160 -24.72 19.96 5.67
CA ALA A 160 -23.74 19.63 6.70
C ALA A 160 -24.31 19.77 8.13
N LYS A 161 -25.11 20.82 8.41
CA LYS A 161 -25.78 20.96 9.71
C LYS A 161 -26.65 19.75 10.05
N GLN A 162 -27.31 19.15 9.06
CA GLN A 162 -28.13 17.95 9.25
C GLN A 162 -27.30 16.67 9.45
N ASN A 163 -26.11 16.59 8.83
CA ASN A 163 -25.34 15.35 8.72
C ASN A 163 -24.00 15.34 9.49
N HIS A 164 -23.59 16.44 10.13
CA HIS A 164 -22.26 16.60 10.74
C HIS A 164 -21.89 15.54 11.79
N ARG A 165 -22.88 14.87 12.39
CA ARG A 165 -22.64 13.79 13.36
C ARG A 165 -22.03 12.54 12.72
N ALA A 166 -22.21 12.35 11.41
CA ALA A 166 -21.62 11.28 10.64
C ALA A 166 -20.27 11.67 10.00
N PHE A 167 -19.74 12.87 10.29
CA PHE A 167 -18.43 13.28 9.80
C PHE A 167 -17.31 12.43 10.40
N ASP A 168 -16.41 12.01 9.54
CA ASP A 168 -15.29 11.15 9.86
C ASP A 168 -14.04 11.68 9.14
N THR A 169 -12.98 11.94 9.89
CA THR A 169 -11.77 12.52 9.31
C THR A 169 -11.16 11.63 8.24
N HIS A 170 -11.18 10.30 8.41
CA HIS A 170 -10.60 9.37 7.45
C HIS A 170 -11.37 9.39 6.13
N ILE A 171 -12.69 9.27 6.18
CA ILE A 171 -13.57 9.34 4.99
C ILE A 171 -13.36 10.67 4.25
N LYS A 172 -13.28 11.78 4.99
CA LYS A 172 -12.97 13.09 4.41
C LYS A 172 -11.62 13.11 3.70
N GLN A 173 -10.55 12.62 4.32
CA GLN A 173 -9.22 12.66 3.70
C GLN A 173 -9.18 11.83 2.42
N LEU A 174 -9.87 10.67 2.38
CA LEU A 174 -10.01 9.86 1.17
C LEU A 174 -10.71 10.64 0.06
N ALA A 175 -11.85 11.26 0.38
CA ALA A 175 -12.60 12.10 -0.56
C ALA A 175 -11.77 13.28 -1.07
N LYS A 176 -11.04 13.97 -0.17
CA LYS A 176 -10.18 15.12 -0.52
C LYS A 176 -9.04 14.72 -1.44
N SER A 177 -8.39 13.60 -1.16
CA SER A 177 -7.30 13.08 -2.00
C SER A 177 -7.81 12.67 -3.38
N LEU A 178 -8.99 12.03 -3.45
CA LEU A 178 -9.59 11.67 -4.73
C LEU A 178 -9.92 12.91 -5.55
N GLU A 179 -10.62 13.88 -4.94
CA GLU A 179 -11.00 15.14 -5.58
C GLU A 179 -9.76 15.87 -6.15
N ARG A 180 -8.67 15.95 -5.39
CA ARG A 180 -7.41 16.55 -5.86
C ARG A 180 -6.81 15.79 -7.05
N ARG A 181 -6.92 14.47 -7.07
CA ARG A 181 -6.35 13.61 -8.13
C ARG A 181 -7.12 13.70 -9.43
N ILE A 182 -8.44 13.76 -9.35
CA ILE A 182 -9.31 13.77 -10.53
C ILE A 182 -9.67 15.19 -10.96
N GLY A 183 -9.41 16.21 -10.12
CA GLY A 183 -9.75 17.60 -10.39
C GLY A 183 -11.25 17.91 -10.33
N SER A 184 -12.06 16.92 -9.92
CA SER A 184 -13.52 16.97 -9.88
C SER A 184 -14.07 16.50 -8.52
N ALA A 185 -15.18 17.07 -8.09
CA ALA A 185 -15.90 16.67 -6.89
C ALA A 185 -17.05 15.73 -7.29
N MET A 186 -17.02 14.48 -6.83
CA MET A 186 -18.08 13.53 -7.18
C MET A 186 -19.44 13.95 -6.57
N PRO A 187 -20.58 13.65 -7.23
CA PRO A 187 -21.92 13.89 -6.68
C PRO A 187 -22.12 13.22 -5.31
N ILE A 188 -22.98 13.77 -4.47
CA ILE A 188 -23.40 13.19 -3.18
C ILE A 188 -24.78 12.56 -3.36
N VAL A 189 -25.02 11.36 -2.85
CA VAL A 189 -26.37 10.75 -2.86
C VAL A 189 -27.06 11.07 -1.53
N ILE A 190 -28.24 11.65 -1.60
CA ILE A 190 -29.05 12.05 -0.44
C ILE A 190 -30.42 11.38 -0.47
N GLY A 191 -30.95 11.09 0.71
CA GLY A 191 -32.31 10.63 0.91
C GLY A 191 -33.32 11.75 0.79
N GLU A 192 -34.59 11.41 1.00
CA GLU A 192 -35.69 12.32 0.75
C GLU A 192 -35.66 13.56 1.66
N ALA A 193 -35.24 13.34 2.89
CA ALA A 193 -35.10 14.33 3.95
C ALA A 193 -33.75 15.08 3.95
N GLY A 194 -32.84 14.75 3.03
CA GLY A 194 -31.49 15.34 2.98
C GLY A 194 -30.48 14.67 3.93
N ASN A 195 -30.79 13.50 4.48
CA ASN A 195 -29.79 12.60 5.04
C ASN A 195 -28.83 12.14 3.93
N VAL A 196 -27.53 12.18 4.19
CA VAL A 196 -26.53 11.70 3.23
C VAL A 196 -26.50 10.18 3.25
N ILE A 197 -26.81 9.58 2.11
CA ILE A 197 -26.77 8.12 1.90
C ILE A 197 -25.34 7.70 1.50
N ASN A 198 -24.68 8.51 0.67
CA ASN A 198 -23.33 8.29 0.21
C ASN A 198 -22.65 9.63 -0.14
N GLY A 199 -21.39 9.79 0.25
CA GLY A 199 -20.60 11.00 0.07
C GLY A 199 -20.52 11.92 1.28
N ILE A 200 -20.55 11.36 2.50
CA ILE A 200 -20.42 12.17 3.72
C ILE A 200 -19.06 12.88 3.81
N GLY A 201 -17.98 12.20 3.38
CA GLY A 201 -16.66 12.82 3.29
C GLY A 201 -16.59 13.93 2.24
N ARG A 202 -17.26 13.74 1.09
CA ARG A 202 -17.36 14.75 0.02
C ARG A 202 -18.08 16.01 0.52
N LEU A 203 -19.15 15.85 1.29
CA LEU A 203 -19.84 16.97 1.95
C LEU A 203 -18.90 17.70 2.91
N GLN A 204 -18.19 16.96 3.76
CA GLN A 204 -17.26 17.53 4.73
C GLN A 204 -16.12 18.31 4.03
N VAL A 205 -15.54 17.76 2.96
CA VAL A 205 -14.53 18.45 2.14
C VAL A 205 -15.09 19.76 1.59
N ALA A 206 -16.30 19.73 1.02
CA ALA A 206 -16.91 20.91 0.43
C ALA A 206 -17.13 22.04 1.46
N VAL A 207 -17.64 21.72 2.66
CA VAL A 207 -17.88 22.76 3.68
C VAL A 207 -16.59 23.27 4.33
N GLU A 208 -15.59 22.41 4.55
CA GLU A 208 -14.26 22.86 5.02
C GLU A 208 -13.55 23.73 3.97
N ALA A 209 -13.79 23.46 2.68
CA ALA A 209 -13.34 24.28 1.56
C ALA A 209 -14.23 25.54 1.33
N LYS A 210 -15.19 25.81 2.22
CA LYS A 210 -16.12 26.95 2.15
C LYS A 210 -16.96 27.01 0.87
N ARG A 211 -17.22 25.86 0.24
CA ARG A 211 -18.14 25.77 -0.91
C ARG A 211 -19.56 25.96 -0.41
N LYS A 212 -20.29 26.87 -1.06
CA LYS A 212 -21.70 27.16 -0.72
C LYS A 212 -22.65 26.06 -1.20
N VAL A 213 -22.31 25.39 -2.29
CA VAL A 213 -23.16 24.40 -2.93
C VAL A 213 -22.41 23.13 -3.27
N VAL A 214 -23.13 22.01 -3.21
CA VAL A 214 -22.69 20.68 -3.63
C VAL A 214 -23.68 20.09 -4.62
N ALA A 215 -23.21 19.23 -5.53
CA ALA A 215 -24.09 18.50 -6.44
C ALA A 215 -24.59 17.23 -5.77
N CYS A 216 -25.90 17.02 -5.79
CA CYS A 216 -26.55 15.89 -5.16
C CYS A 216 -27.49 15.16 -6.12
N VAL A 217 -27.54 13.84 -6.01
CA VAL A 217 -28.60 13.00 -6.57
C VAL A 217 -29.51 12.59 -5.42
N LYS A 218 -30.82 12.74 -5.59
CA LYS A 218 -31.81 12.43 -4.57
C LYS A 218 -32.44 11.07 -4.85
N VAL A 219 -32.47 10.18 -3.86
CA VAL A 219 -33.23 8.92 -3.91
C VAL A 219 -34.54 9.05 -3.11
N SER A 220 -35.55 8.25 -3.45
CA SER A 220 -36.80 8.19 -2.69
C SER A 220 -36.62 7.50 -1.34
N ALA A 221 -37.54 7.72 -0.40
CA ALA A 221 -37.51 7.07 0.91
C ALA A 221 -37.42 5.53 0.83
N ALA A 222 -38.15 4.91 -0.12
CA ALA A 222 -38.12 3.47 -0.34
C ALA A 222 -36.75 2.96 -0.83
N GLN A 223 -35.97 3.81 -1.51
CA GLN A 223 -34.66 3.46 -2.05
C GLN A 223 -33.52 3.64 -1.04
N GLU A 224 -33.70 4.37 0.06
CA GLU A 224 -32.60 4.82 0.93
C GLU A 224 -31.74 3.68 1.50
N ALA A 225 -32.39 2.67 2.09
CA ALA A 225 -31.68 1.56 2.73
C ALA A 225 -30.95 0.67 1.70
N PHE A 226 -31.61 0.40 0.57
CA PHE A 226 -31.03 -0.35 -0.54
C PHE A 226 -29.85 0.42 -1.17
N ALA A 227 -30.02 1.71 -1.45
CA ALA A 227 -28.97 2.58 -1.99
C ALA A 227 -27.77 2.71 -1.04
N SER A 228 -28.00 2.80 0.28
CA SER A 228 -26.92 2.80 1.26
C SER A 228 -26.09 1.52 1.19
N SER A 229 -26.77 0.37 1.09
CA SER A 229 -26.10 -0.94 0.98
C SER A 229 -25.30 -1.05 -0.32
N MET A 230 -25.89 -0.68 -1.45
CA MET A 230 -25.21 -0.76 -2.75
C MET A 230 -24.05 0.25 -2.87
N LEU A 231 -24.22 1.47 -2.38
CA LEU A 231 -23.19 2.52 -2.52
C LEU A 231 -22.07 2.45 -1.50
N ASN A 232 -22.28 1.82 -0.34
CA ASN A 232 -21.26 1.78 0.73
C ASN A 232 -20.71 0.37 1.00
N LEU A 233 -21.47 -0.71 0.70
CA LEU A 233 -21.04 -2.08 0.96
C LEU A 233 -20.66 -2.87 -0.29
N LEU A 234 -21.18 -2.52 -1.47
CA LEU A 234 -20.76 -3.12 -2.74
C LEU A 234 -19.41 -2.54 -3.22
N SER A 235 -18.42 -2.59 -2.33
CA SER A 235 -17.00 -2.27 -2.59
C SER A 235 -16.30 -3.49 -3.20
N MET A 236 -15.16 -3.33 -3.87
CA MET A 236 -14.46 -4.44 -4.52
C MET A 236 -13.67 -5.25 -3.48
N ASP A 237 -13.62 -6.58 -3.64
CA ASP A 237 -12.61 -7.40 -2.97
C ASP A 237 -11.24 -7.04 -3.59
N PHE A 238 -10.41 -6.28 -2.87
CA PHE A 238 -9.00 -6.18 -3.24
C PHE A 238 -8.32 -7.47 -2.81
N ASP A 239 -8.16 -8.40 -3.74
CA ASP A 239 -7.20 -9.48 -3.57
C ASP A 239 -5.78 -8.90 -3.73
N MET A 240 -5.32 -8.27 -2.65
CA MET A 240 -3.99 -7.64 -2.55
C MET A 240 -2.87 -8.68 -2.64
N GLU A 241 -3.16 -9.93 -2.26
CA GLU A 241 -2.20 -11.03 -2.19
C GLU A 241 -1.90 -11.64 -3.56
N SER A 242 -2.86 -11.66 -4.49
CA SER A 242 -2.61 -12.20 -5.82
C SER A 242 -2.33 -11.11 -6.85
N ASN A 243 -3.19 -10.08 -6.91
CA ASN A 243 -3.21 -9.14 -8.03
C ASN A 243 -2.39 -7.87 -7.81
N TYR A 244 -1.90 -7.64 -6.60
CA TYR A 244 -1.05 -6.49 -6.30
C TYR A 244 0.26 -6.92 -5.63
N ALA A 245 0.54 -8.22 -5.52
CA ALA A 245 1.72 -8.72 -4.82
C ALA A 245 3.01 -8.07 -5.32
N ASP A 246 3.19 -8.02 -6.65
CA ASP A 246 4.37 -7.42 -7.26
C ASP A 246 4.40 -5.90 -7.05
N ASP A 247 3.25 -5.21 -7.18
CA ASP A 247 3.14 -3.79 -6.85
C ASP A 247 3.50 -3.49 -5.40
N LEU A 248 3.07 -4.32 -4.45
CA LEU A 248 3.40 -4.13 -3.04
C LEU A 248 4.88 -4.38 -2.78
N ARG A 249 5.47 -5.42 -3.40
CA ARG A 249 6.89 -5.76 -3.28
C ARG A 249 7.79 -4.63 -3.81
N PHE A 250 7.59 -4.16 -5.04
CA PHE A 250 8.46 -3.10 -5.57
C PHE A 250 8.20 -1.74 -4.92
N ASN A 251 7.10 -1.56 -4.19
CA ASN A 251 6.87 -0.36 -3.37
C ASN A 251 7.51 -0.43 -1.97
N SER A 252 8.19 -1.53 -1.61
CA SER A 252 8.79 -1.78 -0.28
C SER A 252 10.10 -1.01 0.02
N PHE A 253 10.47 0.00 -0.77
CA PHE A 253 11.68 0.80 -0.55
C PHE A 253 11.56 1.87 0.54
N MET A 254 12.71 2.40 0.99
CA MET A 254 12.79 3.52 1.93
C MET A 254 12.36 4.85 1.28
N ARG A 255 11.32 5.51 1.81
CA ARG A 255 10.80 6.79 1.29
C ARG A 255 11.77 7.95 1.54
N GLU A 256 11.76 8.95 0.66
CA GLU A 256 12.60 10.14 0.75
C GLU A 256 12.35 10.96 2.02
N ARG A 257 11.09 11.11 2.42
CA ARG A 257 10.71 11.77 3.70
C ARG A 257 11.26 11.07 4.95
N THR A 258 11.73 9.84 4.82
CA THR A 258 12.33 9.04 5.90
C THR A 258 13.86 9.12 5.87
N THR A 259 14.44 9.90 4.95
CA THR A 259 15.88 10.18 4.93
C THR A 259 16.27 10.84 6.25
N ARG A 260 17.31 10.29 6.89
CA ARG A 260 17.74 10.70 8.22
C ARG A 260 18.43 12.05 8.15
N GLU A 261 18.41 12.76 9.27
CA GLU A 261 19.15 14.00 9.44
C GLU A 261 20.65 13.80 9.18
N THR A 262 21.33 14.85 8.72
CA THR A 262 22.76 14.85 8.44
C THR A 262 23.48 15.89 9.30
N ASP A 263 24.72 15.60 9.68
CA ASP A 263 25.60 16.58 10.30
C ASP A 263 26.05 17.68 9.30
N ALA A 264 26.84 18.64 9.78
CA ALA A 264 27.37 19.73 8.96
C ALA A 264 28.32 19.26 7.83
N ALA A 265 28.87 18.05 7.93
CA ALA A 265 29.73 17.43 6.93
C ALA A 265 28.93 16.52 5.97
N GLY A 266 27.60 16.46 6.10
CA GLY A 266 26.72 15.65 5.27
C GLY A 266 26.68 14.16 5.65
N ASN A 267 27.21 13.77 6.81
CA ASN A 267 27.09 12.39 7.28
C ASN A 267 25.70 12.16 7.86
N ALA A 268 25.00 11.12 7.37
CA ALA A 268 23.69 10.77 7.86
C ALA A 268 23.76 10.09 9.23
N ALA A 269 22.78 10.39 10.09
CA ALA A 269 22.55 9.67 11.33
C ALA A 269 22.42 8.16 11.08
N LEU A 270 23.03 7.36 11.97
CA LEU A 270 22.99 5.89 11.88
C LEU A 270 21.58 5.38 12.19
N GLY A 271 21.13 4.35 11.47
CA GLY A 271 19.81 3.76 11.70
C GLY A 271 19.72 2.97 13.00
N ASP A 272 18.60 3.11 13.70
CA ASP A 272 18.33 2.50 15.01
C ASP A 272 18.71 1.00 15.11
N GLY A 273 18.36 0.20 14.11
CA GLY A 273 18.68 -1.24 14.13
C GLY A 273 20.18 -1.58 14.12
N PHE A 274 21.06 -0.62 13.81
CA PHE A 274 22.50 -0.81 13.87
C PHE A 274 23.12 -0.48 15.23
N PHE A 275 22.43 0.25 16.11
CA PHE A 275 23.03 0.72 17.36
C PHE A 275 22.17 0.47 18.60
N LYS A 276 20.84 0.39 18.48
CA LYS A 276 19.92 0.30 19.64
C LYS A 276 20.12 -0.95 20.50
N GLY A 277 20.64 -2.03 19.92
CA GLY A 277 21.03 -3.21 20.69
C GLY A 277 22.09 -2.92 21.75
N VAL A 278 23.04 -2.02 21.45
CA VAL A 278 24.17 -1.68 22.32
C VAL A 278 23.91 -0.37 23.07
N PHE A 279 23.28 0.61 22.42
CA PHE A 279 23.04 1.95 22.92
C PHE A 279 21.53 2.29 22.87
N PRO A 280 20.68 1.63 23.67
CA PRO A 280 19.21 1.74 23.56
C PRO A 280 18.67 3.15 23.84
N ASN A 281 19.40 3.94 24.63
CA ASN A 281 19.00 5.29 25.04
C ASN A 281 19.53 6.40 24.12
N ASN A 282 20.42 6.09 23.18
CA ASN A 282 21.00 7.05 22.24
C ASN A 282 20.10 7.31 21.04
N ALA A 283 20.39 8.38 20.28
CA ALA A 283 19.74 8.69 19.02
C ALA A 283 20.71 8.49 17.84
N GLY A 284 20.20 8.25 16.64
CA GLY A 284 21.04 8.02 15.45
C GLY A 284 22.02 9.16 15.15
N ARG A 285 21.64 10.41 15.48
CA ARG A 285 22.52 11.60 15.35
C ARG A 285 23.75 11.58 16.22
N ASP A 286 23.73 10.81 17.32
CA ASP A 286 24.89 10.61 18.17
C ASP A 286 25.98 9.78 17.44
N PHE A 287 25.61 9.17 16.30
CA PHE A 287 26.45 8.30 15.49
C PHE A 287 26.45 8.70 14.01
N CYS A 288 26.35 10.00 13.70
CA CYS A 288 26.66 10.51 12.36
C CYS A 288 28.10 10.13 11.94
N GLN A 289 28.99 10.01 12.91
CA GLN A 289 30.30 9.37 12.81
C GLN A 289 30.38 8.32 13.92
N LEU A 290 30.73 7.08 13.56
CA LEU A 290 30.91 6.01 14.54
C LEU A 290 32.40 5.83 14.79
N GLU A 291 32.90 6.38 15.90
CA GLU A 291 34.33 6.42 16.20
C GLU A 291 34.62 6.27 17.71
N GLY A 292 35.90 6.22 18.07
CA GLY A 292 36.36 6.18 19.46
C GLY A 292 35.79 5.01 20.26
N ALA A 293 35.45 5.26 21.53
CA ALA A 293 34.95 4.24 22.44
C ALA A 293 33.62 3.61 21.98
N ALA A 294 32.78 4.37 21.27
CA ALA A 294 31.52 3.87 20.73
C ALA A 294 31.78 2.84 19.62
N LEU A 295 32.70 3.12 18.71
CA LEU A 295 33.10 2.17 17.65
C LEU A 295 33.72 0.90 18.23
N GLU A 296 34.61 1.01 19.22
CA GLU A 296 35.24 -0.17 19.82
C GLU A 296 34.23 -1.04 20.58
N THR A 297 33.25 -0.42 21.24
CA THR A 297 32.13 -1.15 21.85
C THR A 297 31.25 -1.82 20.78
N TRP A 298 30.96 -1.10 19.69
CA TRP A 298 30.17 -1.62 18.58
C TRP A 298 30.86 -2.82 17.90
N LYS A 299 32.16 -2.73 17.61
CA LYS A 299 32.96 -3.82 17.02
C LYS A 299 33.03 -5.04 17.94
N ARG A 300 33.14 -4.83 19.26
CA ARG A 300 33.15 -5.95 20.21
C ARG A 300 31.82 -6.72 20.18
N HIS A 301 30.71 -6.03 19.94
CA HIS A 301 29.38 -6.63 19.93
C HIS A 301 29.02 -7.25 18.57
N TYR A 302 29.22 -6.53 17.47
CA TYR A 302 28.77 -6.95 16.12
C TYR A 302 29.91 -7.43 15.20
N GLY A 303 31.16 -7.29 15.60
CA GLY A 303 32.34 -7.60 14.80
C GLY A 303 32.66 -6.52 13.75
N THR A 304 33.46 -6.88 12.75
CA THR A 304 34.05 -5.93 11.77
C THR A 304 33.70 -6.24 10.33
N CYS A 305 32.98 -7.33 10.05
CA CYS A 305 32.57 -7.75 8.71
C CYS A 305 31.09 -8.11 8.73
N ILE A 306 30.24 -7.29 8.11
CA ILE A 306 28.78 -7.39 8.28
C ILE A 306 28.04 -7.32 6.95
N VAL A 307 26.79 -7.79 6.96
CA VAL A 307 25.82 -7.59 5.88
C VAL A 307 24.78 -6.55 6.29
N ASP A 308 24.53 -5.57 5.42
CA ASP A 308 23.39 -4.65 5.47
C ASP A 308 22.36 -5.14 4.45
N PHE A 309 21.45 -6.02 4.89
CA PHE A 309 20.44 -6.63 4.02
C PHE A 309 19.21 -5.72 4.00
N GLY A 310 18.89 -5.14 2.84
CA GLY A 310 17.89 -4.06 2.71
C GLY A 310 18.46 -2.69 3.08
N ALA A 311 19.59 -2.33 2.46
CA ALA A 311 20.41 -1.18 2.81
C ALA A 311 19.80 0.20 2.47
N GLY A 312 18.65 0.23 1.80
CA GLY A 312 17.95 1.43 1.38
C GLY A 312 18.85 2.35 0.55
N LYS A 313 19.02 3.59 0.99
CA LYS A 313 19.88 4.58 0.30
C LYS A 313 21.39 4.40 0.56
N LEU A 314 21.81 3.27 1.12
CA LEU A 314 23.19 2.95 1.52
C LEU A 314 23.79 3.92 2.55
N ASN A 315 22.94 4.63 3.31
CA ASN A 315 23.39 5.60 4.32
C ASN A 315 24.18 4.90 5.44
N ASN A 316 23.61 3.84 6.02
CA ASN A 316 24.27 3.06 7.07
C ASN A 316 25.56 2.43 6.55
N THR A 317 25.48 1.81 5.36
CA THR A 317 26.63 1.22 4.66
C THR A 317 27.80 2.21 4.54
N ARG A 318 27.54 3.45 4.10
CA ARG A 318 28.59 4.49 3.97
C ARG A 318 29.17 4.89 5.32
N THR A 319 28.32 5.13 6.33
CA THR A 319 28.78 5.51 7.67
C THR A 319 29.66 4.42 8.29
N LEU A 320 29.26 3.15 8.20
CA LEU A 320 30.01 2.03 8.73
C LEU A 320 31.33 1.77 7.97
N ARG A 321 31.32 1.88 6.63
CA ARG A 321 32.56 1.78 5.84
C ARG A 321 33.56 2.89 6.17
N LYS A 322 33.10 4.13 6.39
CA LYS A 322 33.95 5.24 6.87
C LYS A 322 34.55 4.96 8.25
N ALA A 323 33.83 4.23 9.10
CA ALA A 323 34.31 3.78 10.41
C ALA A 323 35.27 2.56 10.34
N GLY A 324 35.64 2.10 9.15
CA GLY A 324 36.55 0.97 8.95
C GLY A 324 35.88 -0.41 9.10
N ILE A 325 34.54 -0.48 9.02
CA ILE A 325 33.81 -1.75 9.01
C ILE A 325 33.68 -2.24 7.56
N THR A 326 33.96 -3.53 7.35
CA THR A 326 33.67 -4.17 6.06
C THR A 326 32.17 -4.43 5.98
N VAL A 327 31.52 -3.86 4.97
CA VAL A 327 30.06 -4.00 4.80
C VAL A 327 29.74 -4.48 3.40
N SER A 328 29.09 -5.63 3.30
CA SER A 328 28.39 -6.10 2.11
C SER A 328 26.94 -5.62 2.17
N ALA A 329 26.44 -5.01 1.11
CA ALA A 329 25.10 -4.40 1.10
C ALA A 329 24.24 -4.98 -0.01
N PHE A 330 22.99 -5.31 0.33
CA PHE A 330 21.98 -5.73 -0.64
C PHE A 330 20.78 -4.76 -0.57
N GLU A 331 20.31 -4.29 -1.72
CA GLU A 331 19.11 -3.45 -1.82
C GLU A 331 18.43 -3.71 -3.17
N PRO A 332 17.25 -4.38 -3.19
CA PRO A 332 16.56 -4.71 -4.43
C PRO A 332 15.88 -3.49 -5.08
N TYR A 333 15.58 -2.44 -4.32
CA TYR A 333 14.80 -1.29 -4.76
C TYR A 333 15.50 0.03 -4.40
N PHE A 334 16.72 0.22 -4.88
CA PHE A 334 17.46 1.45 -4.65
C PHE A 334 16.71 2.63 -5.28
N VAL A 335 16.46 3.68 -4.49
CA VAL A 335 15.71 4.85 -4.94
C VAL A 335 16.55 6.12 -4.99
N THR A 336 16.25 6.94 -6.00
CA THR A 336 16.81 8.27 -6.19
C THR A 336 15.85 9.36 -5.69
N VAL A 337 16.13 10.62 -5.99
CA VAL A 337 15.28 11.77 -5.62
C VAL A 337 13.88 11.59 -6.21
N GLY A 338 12.84 11.85 -5.41
CA GLY A 338 11.45 11.70 -5.84
C GLY A 338 10.91 10.27 -5.77
N ASP A 339 11.48 9.39 -4.95
CA ASP A 339 10.99 8.02 -4.70
C ASP A 339 10.93 7.13 -5.97
N LYS A 340 11.81 7.39 -6.94
CA LYS A 340 11.93 6.59 -8.18
C LYS A 340 12.96 5.48 -8.02
N ILE A 341 12.55 4.24 -8.31
CA ILE A 341 13.43 3.07 -8.32
C ILE A 341 14.43 3.20 -9.48
N HIS A 342 15.72 3.06 -9.17
CA HIS A 342 16.80 3.00 -10.13
C HIS A 342 17.27 1.55 -10.24
N LYS A 343 16.71 0.85 -11.22
CA LYS A 343 16.89 -0.59 -11.42
C LYS A 343 18.35 -0.94 -11.66
N GLU A 344 19.04 -0.21 -12.53
CA GLU A 344 20.45 -0.45 -12.87
C GLU A 344 21.33 -0.38 -11.64
N LYS A 345 21.09 0.61 -10.76
CA LYS A 345 21.84 0.72 -9.51
C LYS A 345 21.52 -0.41 -8.54
N SER A 346 20.27 -0.86 -8.50
CA SER A 346 19.86 -2.01 -7.67
C SER A 346 20.56 -3.29 -8.14
N LEU A 347 20.65 -3.51 -9.46
CA LEU A 347 21.37 -4.63 -10.07
C LEU A 347 22.88 -4.55 -9.82
N GLU A 348 23.49 -3.37 -9.90
CA GLU A 348 24.90 -3.16 -9.57
C GLU A 348 25.20 -3.54 -8.11
N ILE A 349 24.36 -3.08 -7.17
CA ILE A 349 24.48 -3.41 -5.74
C ILE A 349 24.34 -4.92 -5.53
N ALA A 350 23.33 -5.55 -6.15
CA ALA A 350 23.10 -6.98 -6.04
C ALA A 350 24.24 -7.82 -6.63
N ALA A 351 24.78 -7.43 -7.79
CA ALA A 351 25.92 -8.12 -8.41
C ALA A 351 27.17 -8.05 -7.52
N GLN A 352 27.52 -6.85 -7.04
CA GLN A 352 28.63 -6.69 -6.10
C GLN A 352 28.44 -7.52 -4.83
N PHE A 353 27.21 -7.54 -4.28
CA PHE A 353 26.89 -8.36 -3.11
C PHE A 353 27.13 -9.84 -3.38
N LEU A 354 26.72 -10.36 -4.54
CA LEU A 354 26.92 -11.76 -4.91
C LEU A 354 28.40 -12.11 -5.13
N ASP A 355 29.20 -11.20 -5.68
CA ASP A 355 30.65 -11.37 -5.79
C ASP A 355 31.31 -11.52 -4.41
N GLU A 356 30.89 -10.70 -3.43
CA GLU A 356 31.39 -10.76 -2.06
C GLU A 356 30.93 -12.03 -1.32
N VAL A 357 29.72 -12.52 -1.60
CA VAL A 357 29.18 -13.80 -1.10
C VAL A 357 30.01 -14.97 -1.64
N GLU A 358 30.22 -15.01 -2.95
CA GLU A 358 30.98 -16.06 -3.64
C GLU A 358 32.44 -16.08 -3.19
N ALA A 359 33.05 -14.92 -2.93
CA ALA A 359 34.40 -14.83 -2.37
C ALA A 359 34.56 -15.47 -0.98
N GLY A 360 33.47 -15.95 -0.36
CA GLY A 360 33.51 -16.67 0.91
C GLY A 360 33.66 -15.75 2.12
N THR A 361 33.26 -14.47 1.99
CA THR A 361 33.39 -13.46 3.04
C THR A 361 32.74 -13.92 4.35
N LYS A 362 33.50 -13.93 5.45
CA LYS A 362 33.01 -14.41 6.75
C LYS A 362 32.32 -13.29 7.52
N TYR A 363 31.00 -13.24 7.41
CA TYR A 363 30.20 -12.22 8.08
C TYR A 363 30.02 -12.54 9.57
N SER A 364 30.46 -11.63 10.44
CA SER A 364 30.24 -11.69 11.89
C SER A 364 28.79 -11.36 12.23
N THR A 365 28.18 -10.40 11.53
CA THR A 365 26.78 -10.03 11.73
C THR A 365 26.02 -9.83 10.42
N VAL A 366 24.80 -10.36 10.34
CA VAL A 366 23.85 -10.06 9.25
C VAL A 366 22.74 -9.18 9.82
N PHE A 367 22.61 -7.95 9.34
CA PHE A 367 21.57 -7.01 9.78
C PHE A 367 20.35 -7.05 8.85
N ILE A 368 19.17 -7.21 9.45
CA ILE A 368 17.86 -7.00 8.86
C ILE A 368 17.24 -5.81 9.58
N SER A 369 17.53 -4.59 9.13
CA SER A 369 17.19 -3.35 9.84
C SER A 369 16.01 -2.63 9.19
N SER A 370 14.85 -2.72 9.83
CA SER A 370 13.56 -2.16 9.37
C SER A 370 13.01 -2.72 8.06
N VAL A 371 13.62 -3.78 7.52
CA VAL A 371 13.20 -4.44 6.27
C VAL A 371 11.83 -5.07 6.41
N PHE A 372 11.62 -5.88 7.44
CA PHE A 372 10.37 -6.60 7.70
C PHE A 372 9.16 -5.69 7.86
N ASN A 373 9.37 -4.41 8.20
CA ASN A 373 8.28 -3.44 8.28
C ASN A 373 7.58 -3.26 6.93
N SER A 374 8.34 -3.35 5.83
CA SER A 374 7.87 -3.01 4.48
C SER A 374 7.74 -4.20 3.56
N VAL A 375 8.27 -5.38 3.94
CA VAL A 375 8.08 -6.62 3.18
C VAL A 375 6.65 -7.11 3.39
N PRO A 376 5.84 -7.21 2.32
CA PRO A 376 4.38 -7.28 2.44
C PRO A 376 3.89 -8.58 3.09
N PHE A 377 4.52 -9.71 2.77
CA PHE A 377 3.99 -11.03 3.14
C PHE A 377 4.90 -11.77 4.11
N MET A 378 4.30 -12.56 5.02
CA MET A 378 5.03 -13.44 5.92
C MET A 378 5.93 -14.42 5.15
N ALA A 379 5.46 -14.94 4.01
CA ALA A 379 6.24 -15.85 3.17
C ALA A 379 7.56 -15.20 2.69
N ASP A 380 7.49 -13.97 2.18
CA ASP A 380 8.65 -13.19 1.72
C ASP A 380 9.64 -12.93 2.88
N ARG A 381 9.14 -12.59 4.09
CA ARG A 381 9.98 -12.41 5.30
C ARG A 381 10.71 -13.69 5.69
N LYS A 382 10.08 -14.86 5.56
CA LYS A 382 10.71 -16.16 5.80
C LYS A 382 11.82 -16.46 4.79
N GLN A 383 11.67 -16.07 3.52
CA GLN A 383 12.75 -16.20 2.52
C GLN A 383 13.99 -15.39 2.92
N ILE A 384 13.80 -14.15 3.37
CA ILE A 384 14.89 -13.29 3.86
C ILE A 384 15.58 -13.92 5.07
N ALA A 385 14.83 -14.49 6.01
CA ALA A 385 15.40 -15.17 7.17
C ALA A 385 16.25 -16.40 6.79
N ILE A 386 15.85 -17.16 5.77
CA ILE A 386 16.61 -18.30 5.23
C ILE A 386 17.92 -17.81 4.60
N ILE A 387 17.87 -16.76 3.77
CA ILE A 387 19.07 -16.17 3.16
C ILE A 387 20.02 -15.62 4.23
N ALA A 388 19.48 -14.96 5.27
CA ALA A 388 20.27 -14.45 6.37
C ALA A 388 21.00 -15.58 7.14
N ALA A 389 20.36 -16.73 7.32
CA ALA A 389 21.02 -17.90 7.91
C ALA A 389 22.20 -18.41 7.07
N ALA A 390 22.05 -18.45 5.74
CA ALA A 390 23.12 -18.86 4.83
C ALA A 390 24.28 -17.84 4.73
N LEU A 391 24.00 -16.56 4.99
CA LEU A 391 25.03 -15.52 5.08
C LEU A 391 25.76 -15.55 6.43
N CYS A 392 25.03 -15.83 7.51
CA CYS A 392 25.55 -15.85 8.87
C CYS A 392 26.59 -16.97 9.04
N TYR A 393 27.82 -16.61 9.42
CA TYR A 393 28.84 -17.61 9.74
C TYR A 393 28.41 -18.46 10.96
N PRO A 394 28.85 -19.73 11.12
CA PRO A 394 28.44 -20.59 12.24
C PRO A 394 28.68 -20.03 13.67
N GLY A 395 29.60 -19.08 13.83
CA GLY A 395 29.83 -18.33 15.09
C GLY A 395 29.33 -16.88 15.07
N GLY A 396 28.68 -16.47 13.98
CA GLY A 396 28.14 -15.12 13.78
C GLY A 396 26.76 -14.94 14.43
N THR A 397 26.16 -13.79 14.19
CA THR A 397 24.82 -13.44 14.67
C THR A 397 23.99 -12.79 13.57
N THR A 398 22.70 -13.10 13.50
CA THR A 398 21.74 -12.31 12.72
C THR A 398 20.99 -11.38 13.66
N VAL A 399 20.92 -10.10 13.27
CA VAL A 399 20.26 -9.05 14.04
C VAL A 399 19.06 -8.56 13.26
N CYS A 400 17.86 -8.65 13.84
CA CYS A 400 16.65 -8.11 13.25
C CYS A 400 16.10 -6.96 14.10
N TRP A 401 15.79 -5.84 13.45
CA TRP A 401 15.14 -4.68 14.04
C TRP A 401 13.88 -4.35 13.26
N CYS A 402 12.70 -4.45 13.87
CA CYS A 402 11.43 -4.18 13.18
C CYS A 402 10.38 -3.58 14.14
N GLN A 403 9.33 -2.96 13.58
CA GLN A 403 8.24 -2.38 14.35
C GLN A 403 7.44 -3.48 15.03
N SER A 404 7.05 -3.25 16.29
CA SER A 404 6.11 -4.12 16.97
C SER A 404 4.67 -3.73 16.66
N ASN A 405 3.75 -4.67 16.89
CA ASN A 405 2.31 -4.43 16.88
C ASN A 405 1.84 -3.38 17.91
N LYS A 406 2.70 -2.96 18.85
CA LYS A 406 2.43 -1.90 19.82
C LYS A 406 2.78 -0.50 19.31
N ALA A 407 3.31 -0.37 18.09
CA ALA A 407 3.56 0.94 17.50
C ALA A 407 2.24 1.72 17.30
N PRO A 408 2.25 3.07 17.41
CA PRO A 408 1.02 3.88 17.40
C PRO A 408 0.10 3.66 16.20
N GLN A 409 0.65 3.29 15.04
CA GLN A 409 -0.13 3.08 13.82
C GLN A 409 -0.97 1.79 13.81
N PHE A 410 -0.60 0.81 14.66
CA PHE A 410 -1.27 -0.50 14.80
C PHE A 410 -2.15 -0.59 16.04
N MET A 411 -1.92 0.28 17.01
CA MET A 411 -2.75 0.38 18.20
C MET A 411 -4.03 1.16 17.88
N GLN A 412 -5.16 0.47 17.83
CA GLN A 412 -6.47 1.13 17.83
C GLN A 412 -6.70 1.78 19.20
N THR A 413 -6.38 3.07 19.35
CA THR A 413 -6.95 3.84 20.46
C THR A 413 -8.16 4.59 19.95
N LYS A 414 -9.33 4.25 20.51
CA LYS A 414 -10.57 5.08 20.49
C LYS A 414 -10.34 6.53 20.99
N GLN A 415 -9.12 6.87 21.42
CA GLN A 415 -8.71 8.20 21.82
C GLN A 415 -7.95 8.89 20.69
N LYS A 416 -8.66 9.84 20.07
CA LYS A 416 -8.18 11.04 19.38
C LYS A 416 -6.65 11.20 19.28
N TYR A 417 -6.05 10.60 18.24
CA TYR A 417 -4.76 11.05 17.72
C TYR A 417 -4.99 11.91 16.47
N LEU A 418 -5.43 13.16 16.70
CA LEU A 418 -5.60 14.21 15.67
C LEU A 418 -4.32 14.48 14.85
N ALA A 419 -3.15 14.10 15.37
CA ALA A 419 -1.86 14.29 14.70
C ALA A 419 -1.52 13.20 13.67
N ALA A 420 -2.07 11.98 13.81
CA ALA A 420 -1.81 10.85 12.91
C ALA A 420 -2.76 10.78 11.70
N GLU A 421 -3.90 11.49 11.75
CA GLU A 421 -4.91 11.55 10.68
C GLU A 421 -4.45 12.28 9.40
N LYS A 422 -3.20 12.76 9.35
CA LYS A 422 -2.60 13.31 8.12
C LYS A 422 -2.15 12.23 7.14
N VAL A 423 -1.93 10.99 7.57
CA VAL A 423 -1.47 9.89 6.72
C VAL A 423 -2.63 8.97 6.39
N LEU A 424 -3.03 8.94 5.12
CA LEU A 424 -4.05 8.03 4.60
C LEU A 424 -3.52 6.58 4.68
N THR A 425 -4.00 5.85 5.69
CA THR A 425 -3.72 4.43 5.90
C THR A 425 -5.01 3.67 6.13
N PHE A 426 -5.08 2.41 5.70
CA PHE A 426 -6.19 1.50 6.06
C PHE A 426 -5.68 0.10 6.41
N ASP A 427 -6.46 -0.62 7.19
CA ASP A 427 -6.10 -1.94 7.70
C ASP A 427 -6.28 -3.00 6.58
N LEU A 428 -5.36 -3.96 6.51
CA LEU A 428 -5.40 -5.11 5.60
C LEU A 428 -5.69 -6.39 6.38
N ASP A 429 -6.51 -7.28 5.82
CA ASP A 429 -6.99 -8.48 6.52
C ASP A 429 -6.12 -9.73 6.32
N TYR A 430 -5.22 -9.72 5.32
CA TYR A 430 -4.48 -10.93 4.97
C TYR A 430 -3.44 -11.32 6.03
N GLU A 431 -3.00 -10.36 6.84
CA GLU A 431 -2.13 -10.61 7.98
C GLU A 431 -2.41 -9.60 9.11
N PRO A 432 -2.48 -10.03 10.38
CA PRO A 432 -2.72 -9.13 11.51
C PRO A 432 -1.74 -7.95 11.56
N ASN A 433 -2.19 -6.80 12.08
CA ASN A 433 -1.35 -5.62 12.27
C ASN A 433 -0.66 -5.13 10.98
N THR A 434 -1.37 -5.23 9.86
CA THR A 434 -0.90 -4.79 8.55
C THR A 434 -1.72 -3.59 8.09
N VAL A 435 -1.04 -2.52 7.67
CA VAL A 435 -1.70 -1.33 7.13
C VAL A 435 -1.13 -0.98 5.76
N LEU A 436 -1.99 -0.52 4.86
CA LEU A 436 -1.58 0.07 3.59
C LEU A 436 -1.55 1.59 3.73
N GLY A 437 -0.41 2.21 3.48
CA GLY A 437 -0.23 3.66 3.41
C GLY A 437 0.15 4.14 2.01
N ASP A 438 0.32 5.46 1.85
CA ASP A 438 0.78 6.10 0.59
C ASP A 438 -0.06 5.72 -0.65
N ILE A 439 -1.35 5.42 -0.42
CA ILE A 439 -2.32 4.93 -1.41
C ILE A 439 -2.41 5.84 -2.63
N SER A 440 -2.13 7.14 -2.46
CA SER A 440 -2.20 8.12 -3.53
C SER A 440 -1.03 8.08 -4.51
N ASN A 441 0.09 7.40 -4.22
CA ASN A 441 1.29 7.35 -5.07
C ASN A 441 1.79 5.90 -5.21
N HIS A 442 2.52 5.44 -4.19
CA HIS A 442 3.21 4.16 -4.13
C HIS A 442 2.66 3.39 -2.93
N PRO A 443 1.52 2.67 -3.08
CA PRO A 443 0.89 1.94 -1.99
C PRO A 443 1.92 1.09 -1.25
N LYS A 444 2.07 1.34 0.04
CA LYS A 444 3.11 0.72 0.87
C LYS A 444 2.49 -0.06 2.00
N VAL A 445 2.87 -1.32 2.13
CA VAL A 445 2.56 -2.11 3.32
C VAL A 445 3.46 -1.65 4.46
N GLN A 446 2.86 -1.52 5.65
CA GLN A 446 3.56 -1.43 6.91
C GLN A 446 3.05 -2.52 7.85
N LYS A 447 3.98 -3.29 8.42
CA LYS A 447 3.69 -4.39 9.34
C LYS A 447 4.24 -4.14 10.74
N GLY A 448 3.39 -4.39 11.75
CA GLY A 448 3.78 -4.46 13.15
C GLY A 448 3.82 -5.91 13.60
N HIS A 449 4.95 -6.35 14.13
CA HIS A 449 5.17 -7.76 14.44
C HIS A 449 4.80 -8.08 15.89
N THR A 450 4.31 -9.29 16.16
CA THR A 450 4.24 -9.85 17.52
C THR A 450 5.55 -10.57 17.87
N GLU A 451 5.73 -10.92 19.15
CA GLU A 451 6.91 -11.71 19.56
C GLU A 451 6.86 -13.11 18.93
N GLU A 452 5.67 -13.71 18.87
CA GLU A 452 5.42 -15.02 18.29
C GLU A 452 5.77 -15.06 16.80
N GLU A 453 5.36 -14.04 16.04
CA GLU A 453 5.71 -13.91 14.61
C GLU A 453 7.23 -13.80 14.42
N MET A 454 7.92 -13.03 15.28
CA MET A 454 9.38 -12.93 15.23
C MET A 454 10.03 -14.29 15.45
N ARG A 455 9.56 -15.07 16.42
CA ARG A 455 10.06 -16.43 16.66
C ARG A 455 9.73 -17.37 15.49
N GLU A 456 8.53 -17.29 14.94
CA GLU A 456 8.06 -18.12 13.83
C GLU A 456 8.90 -17.91 12.57
N ILE A 457 9.24 -16.67 12.23
CA ILE A 457 10.02 -16.34 11.02
C ILE A 457 11.39 -17.03 11.05
N PHE A 458 12.06 -17.02 12.19
CA PHE A 458 13.46 -17.47 12.30
C PHE A 458 13.63 -18.90 12.81
N ALA A 459 12.65 -19.48 13.50
CA ALA A 459 12.76 -20.83 14.07
C ALA A 459 13.18 -21.94 13.07
N PRO A 460 12.75 -21.92 11.79
CA PRO A 460 13.18 -22.92 10.82
C PRO A 460 14.68 -22.86 10.48
N CYS A 461 15.28 -21.67 10.50
CA CYS A 461 16.63 -21.44 9.97
C CYS A 461 17.68 -21.10 11.05
N PHE A 462 17.31 -21.10 12.33
CA PHE A 462 18.24 -20.85 13.44
C PHE A 462 17.96 -21.75 14.65
N GLY A 463 18.97 -21.93 15.50
CA GLY A 463 18.90 -22.75 16.71
C GLY A 463 18.58 -21.96 17.98
N THR A 464 19.12 -20.75 18.11
CA THR A 464 19.17 -20.06 19.41
C THR A 464 18.82 -18.59 19.29
N VAL A 465 17.76 -18.16 19.99
CA VAL A 465 17.45 -16.74 20.22
C VAL A 465 18.26 -16.25 21.41
N LYS A 466 19.36 -15.54 21.16
CA LYS A 466 20.21 -14.96 22.22
C LYS A 466 19.52 -13.84 22.96
N ARG A 467 18.75 -13.02 22.24
CA ARG A 467 18.05 -11.86 22.78
C ARG A 467 16.83 -11.54 21.94
N LEU A 468 15.72 -11.20 22.59
CA LEU A 468 14.52 -10.67 21.95
C LEU A 468 13.85 -9.68 22.90
N ASP A 469 14.08 -8.39 22.66
CA ASP A 469 13.61 -7.32 23.51
C ASP A 469 12.73 -6.35 22.73
N MET A 470 11.84 -5.67 23.44
CA MET A 470 11.14 -4.51 22.91
C MET A 470 11.87 -3.22 23.31
N ILE A 471 12.41 -2.50 22.33
CA ILE A 471 13.10 -1.22 22.52
C ILE A 471 12.30 -0.14 21.78
N SER A 472 11.76 0.85 22.51
CA SER A 472 11.00 1.96 21.91
C SER A 472 9.86 1.53 20.96
N LYS A 473 9.16 0.44 21.29
CA LYS A 473 8.08 -0.18 20.46
C LYS A 473 8.57 -0.81 19.14
N PHE A 474 9.85 -1.16 19.08
CA PHE A 474 10.43 -2.02 18.05
C PHE A 474 10.91 -3.30 18.72
N TRP A 475 10.87 -4.40 17.98
CA TRP A 475 11.56 -5.62 18.35
C TRP A 475 13.02 -5.53 17.95
N TYR A 476 13.90 -5.86 18.89
CA TYR A 476 15.31 -6.09 18.67
C TYR A 476 15.60 -7.56 18.96
N MET A 477 16.08 -8.27 17.95
CA MET A 477 16.34 -9.70 18.02
C MET A 477 17.78 -10.00 17.63
N GLU A 478 18.48 -10.79 18.45
CA GLU A 478 19.76 -11.41 18.13
C GLU A 478 19.57 -12.92 18.10
N ILE A 479 19.93 -13.54 16.98
CA ILE A 479 19.74 -14.97 16.77
C ILE A 479 20.99 -15.62 16.16
N THR A 480 21.30 -16.84 16.61
CA THR A 480 22.49 -17.61 16.22
C THR A 480 22.20 -19.08 15.94
N ASP A 481 23.26 -19.82 15.64
CA ASP A 481 23.24 -21.23 15.25
C ASP A 481 22.45 -21.43 13.95
N PRO A 482 22.92 -20.85 12.84
CA PRO A 482 22.24 -20.92 11.56
C PRO A 482 22.10 -22.38 11.10
N LYS A 483 20.94 -22.72 10.56
CA LYS A 483 20.60 -24.02 9.98
C LYS A 483 20.29 -23.82 8.51
N ILE A 484 20.93 -24.61 7.66
CA ILE A 484 20.79 -24.50 6.21
C ILE A 484 20.04 -25.74 5.71
N ASP A 485 18.83 -25.51 5.20
CA ASP A 485 18.11 -26.47 4.36
C ASP A 485 18.37 -26.09 2.89
N PRO A 486 19.08 -26.92 2.10
CA PRO A 486 19.39 -26.61 0.70
C PRO A 486 18.15 -26.37 -0.16
N ALA A 487 17.04 -27.06 0.07
CA ALA A 487 15.83 -26.90 -0.72
C ALA A 487 15.11 -25.58 -0.38
N ALA A 488 15.06 -25.23 0.89
CA ALA A 488 14.50 -23.95 1.33
C ALA A 488 15.37 -22.77 0.84
N LEU A 489 16.70 -22.90 0.93
CA LEU A 489 17.64 -21.88 0.45
C LEU A 489 17.52 -21.68 -1.07
N ALA A 490 17.47 -22.77 -1.84
CA ALA A 490 17.25 -22.70 -3.28
C ALA A 490 16.00 -21.89 -3.65
N ALA A 491 14.86 -22.21 -3.01
CA ALA A 491 13.61 -21.49 -3.22
C ALA A 491 13.68 -20.01 -2.78
N ALA A 492 14.39 -19.72 -1.69
CA ALA A 492 14.57 -18.35 -1.20
C ALA A 492 15.39 -17.51 -2.19
N LEU A 493 16.47 -18.06 -2.74
CA LEU A 493 17.31 -17.39 -3.73
C LEU A 493 16.56 -17.18 -5.06
N ASP A 494 15.81 -18.19 -5.50
CA ASP A 494 14.98 -18.13 -6.70
C ASP A 494 13.87 -17.07 -6.58
N PHE A 495 13.44 -16.74 -5.35
CA PHE A 495 12.46 -15.71 -5.09
C PHE A 495 13.09 -14.31 -4.96
N GLU A 496 14.04 -14.14 -4.04
CA GLU A 496 14.59 -12.83 -3.66
C GLU A 496 15.39 -12.18 -4.80
N PHE A 497 16.06 -12.98 -5.62
CA PHE A 497 16.81 -12.50 -6.79
C PHE A 497 16.00 -12.51 -8.10
N GLU A 498 14.68 -12.72 -8.00
CA GLU A 498 13.68 -12.55 -9.07
C GLU A 498 12.58 -11.56 -8.68
N LEU A 499 12.86 -10.70 -7.70
CA LEU A 499 11.94 -9.64 -7.28
C LEU A 499 11.53 -8.75 -8.47
N PRO A 500 10.25 -8.34 -8.53
CA PRO A 500 9.67 -7.64 -9.68
C PRO A 500 10.06 -6.16 -9.73
N TYR A 501 10.02 -5.55 -10.90
CA TYR A 501 10.19 -4.10 -11.11
C TYR A 501 8.94 -3.46 -11.74
N PRO A 502 8.75 -2.13 -11.59
CA PRO A 502 7.57 -1.43 -12.13
C PRO A 502 7.40 -1.50 -13.66
N ASP A 503 8.48 -1.81 -14.38
CA ASP A 503 8.49 -1.98 -15.84
C ASP A 503 8.01 -3.38 -16.29
N GLY A 504 7.61 -4.24 -15.35
CA GLY A 504 7.15 -5.62 -15.60
C GLY A 504 8.28 -6.65 -15.68
N SER A 505 9.53 -6.22 -15.60
CA SER A 505 10.68 -7.13 -15.54
C SER A 505 10.94 -7.66 -14.13
N ARG A 506 11.86 -8.62 -14.02
CA ARG A 506 12.39 -9.16 -12.75
C ARG A 506 13.87 -8.85 -12.62
N MET A 507 14.41 -9.02 -11.42
CA MET A 507 15.84 -8.84 -11.15
C MET A 507 16.73 -9.78 -11.99
N GLY A 508 16.32 -11.03 -12.22
CA GLY A 508 17.02 -11.92 -13.15
C GLY A 508 18.39 -12.40 -12.66
N LEU A 509 18.61 -12.47 -11.34
CA LEU A 509 19.89 -12.86 -10.74
C LEU A 509 19.84 -14.18 -9.96
N SER A 510 18.71 -14.91 -9.99
CA SER A 510 18.55 -16.19 -9.26
C SER A 510 19.67 -17.20 -9.53
N LYS A 511 20.00 -17.43 -10.81
CA LYS A 511 21.07 -18.35 -11.21
C LYS A 511 22.43 -17.95 -10.62
N ARG A 512 22.79 -16.67 -10.77
CA ARG A 512 24.04 -16.12 -10.23
C ARG A 512 24.08 -16.22 -8.70
N ALA A 513 22.95 -16.00 -8.04
CA ALA A 513 22.82 -16.12 -6.60
C ALA A 513 23.01 -17.57 -6.14
N ARG A 514 22.40 -18.55 -6.81
CA ARG A 514 22.62 -19.97 -6.54
C ARG A 514 24.11 -20.32 -6.62
N GLU A 515 24.78 -19.98 -7.72
CA GLU A 515 26.21 -20.24 -7.93
C GLU A 515 27.06 -19.63 -6.79
N ALA A 516 26.80 -18.38 -6.42
CA ALA A 516 27.51 -17.70 -5.33
C ALA A 516 27.35 -18.42 -3.98
N PHE A 517 26.12 -18.82 -3.64
CA PHE A 517 25.81 -19.48 -2.37
C PHE A 517 26.28 -20.93 -2.34
N GLU A 518 26.22 -21.66 -3.46
CA GLU A 518 26.81 -23.00 -3.60
C GLU A 518 28.32 -22.96 -3.36
N HIS A 519 29.02 -22.03 -4.01
CA HIS A 519 30.46 -21.85 -3.83
C HIS A 519 30.82 -21.47 -2.38
N ARG A 520 30.08 -20.51 -1.81
CA ARG A 520 30.26 -20.07 -0.42
C ARG A 520 30.13 -21.22 0.58
N LEU A 521 29.10 -22.04 0.41
CA LEU A 521 28.69 -23.05 1.39
C LEU A 521 29.33 -24.42 1.13
N GLY A 522 29.88 -24.63 -0.08
CA GLY A 522 30.40 -25.94 -0.50
C GLY A 522 29.29 -26.99 -0.61
N ILE A 523 28.09 -26.58 -1.01
CA ILE A 523 26.91 -27.47 -1.20
C ILE A 523 26.41 -27.38 -2.64
N THR A 524 25.56 -28.32 -3.04
CA THR A 524 24.79 -28.25 -4.29
C THR A 524 23.32 -28.02 -3.94
N LEU A 525 22.73 -26.99 -4.54
CA LEU A 525 21.32 -26.65 -4.39
C LEU A 525 20.49 -27.47 -5.39
N PRO A 526 19.29 -27.93 -5.00
CA PRO A 526 18.40 -28.65 -5.92
C PRO A 526 17.99 -27.74 -7.10
N PRO A 527 17.73 -28.30 -8.29
CA PRO A 527 17.37 -27.50 -9.48
C PRO A 527 16.09 -26.69 -9.24
N PRO A 528 15.87 -25.59 -10.01
CA PRO A 528 14.65 -24.81 -9.93
C PRO A 528 13.41 -25.66 -10.18
N LYS A 529 12.30 -25.38 -9.47
CA LYS A 529 11.00 -26.02 -9.74
C LYS A 529 10.46 -25.53 -11.08
N GLY A 530 10.83 -26.23 -12.15
CA GLY A 530 10.46 -25.91 -13.54
C GLY A 530 11.34 -26.62 -14.57
N ASP A 531 12.54 -27.05 -14.17
CA ASP A 531 13.52 -27.73 -15.05
C ASP A 531 13.56 -29.27 -14.83
N ALA A 532 12.51 -29.84 -14.25
CA ALA A 532 12.32 -31.29 -14.30
C ALA A 532 11.85 -31.66 -15.72
N VAL A 533 12.81 -32.05 -16.56
CA VAL A 533 12.59 -32.66 -17.88
C VAL A 533 11.72 -33.90 -17.76
#